data_AF-A0A0D2KHK6-F1
#
_entry.id   AF-A0A0D2KHK6-F1
#
_cell.length_a   1.000
_cell.length_b   1.000
_cell.length_c   1.000
_cell.angle_alpha   90.00
_cell.angle_beta   90.00
_cell.angle_gamma   90.00
#
_symmetry.space_group_name_H-M   'P 1'
#
loop_
_entity.id
_entity.type
_entity.pdbx_description
1 polymer ?
#
loop_
_entity_poly.entity_id
_entity_poly.type
_entity_poly.pdbx_seq_one_letter_code
_entity_poly.pdbx_strand_id
1 'polypeptide(L)'
;MNAFAGHPAAPTRAQARDAPAAGPPPAAGAPGAPPGRCPVLAALPPPPTAAVPWYRRLMQFRDPLNFQATLLSSADVVTTPAQIGFPEMVVPGTAEFAKAVLAREGDLTEVAPFLVLGDLVGEGTMGLMQEPGHREFRNLLAPAFTYEAINGRFLPEIAAIVGRTLERWEGAGAPVKAYDAFKRMTFEIIMNVMMGKEYAAAEIDRLHEMFTTYTGGMAQFPQWDVPFLKYGKAMQVGGSFPWGSSPWGDLDDVAPAPGTF
;
A
#
# COMPACT_ATOMS: atom_id res chain seq x y z
N MET A 1 51.12 3.99 -20.82
CA MET A 1 50.49 3.16 -21.88
C MET A 1 49.25 2.52 -21.30
N ASN A 2 48.19 2.47 -22.11
CA ASN A 2 46.81 2.04 -21.86
C ASN A 2 45.83 3.12 -21.42
N ALA A 3 45.01 3.47 -22.42
CA ALA A 3 43.95 4.44 -22.47
C ALA A 3 42.70 3.92 -21.75
N PHE A 4 42.07 4.79 -20.95
CA PHE A 4 40.67 4.65 -20.58
C PHE A 4 39.84 5.47 -21.57
N ALA A 5 39.11 4.75 -22.42
CA ALA A 5 38.18 5.31 -23.37
C ALA A 5 36.95 5.86 -22.63
N GLY A 6 36.53 7.06 -23.02
CA GLY A 6 35.43 7.80 -22.42
C GLY A 6 34.06 7.12 -22.60
N HIS A 7 33.26 7.16 -21.56
CA HIS A 7 31.82 6.94 -21.65
C HIS A 7 31.15 8.14 -22.33
N PRO A 8 30.24 7.95 -23.30
CA PRO A 8 29.44 9.04 -23.83
C PRO A 8 28.38 9.46 -22.81
N ALA A 9 28.31 10.76 -22.56
CA ALA A 9 27.29 11.40 -21.74
C ALA A 9 25.89 11.21 -22.35
N ALA A 10 24.90 10.92 -21.50
CA ALA A 10 23.50 10.85 -21.88
C ALA A 10 22.97 12.23 -22.31
N PRO A 11 22.15 12.33 -23.38
CA PRO A 11 21.62 13.61 -23.81
C PRO A 11 20.54 14.14 -22.85
N THR A 12 20.75 15.37 -22.37
CA THR A 12 19.80 16.16 -21.59
C THR A 12 18.54 16.44 -22.42
N ARG A 13 17.38 15.96 -21.96
CA ARG A 13 16.06 16.16 -22.58
C ARG A 13 15.51 17.58 -22.32
N ALA A 14 16.31 18.59 -22.62
CA ALA A 14 15.96 20.00 -22.43
C ALA A 14 16.38 20.79 -23.66
N GLN A 15 15.63 20.65 -24.77
CA GLN A 15 15.50 21.62 -25.87
C GLN A 15 14.71 20.97 -27.03
N ALA A 16 13.38 20.98 -26.93
CA ALA A 16 12.47 20.80 -28.08
C ALA A 16 11.04 21.16 -27.63
N ARG A 17 10.84 22.40 -27.19
CA ARG A 17 9.51 23.00 -27.03
C ARG A 17 9.63 24.43 -27.50
N ASP A 18 9.34 24.64 -28.78
CA ASP A 18 8.83 25.90 -29.34
C ASP A 18 8.49 25.69 -30.83
N ALA A 19 7.27 25.20 -31.09
CA ALA A 19 6.56 25.40 -32.35
C ALA A 19 5.06 25.16 -32.12
N PRO A 20 4.15 26.08 -32.49
CA PRO A 20 2.72 25.85 -32.41
C PRO A 20 2.28 24.98 -33.59
N ALA A 21 1.91 23.73 -33.32
CA ALA A 21 1.31 22.87 -34.33
C ALA A 21 -0.17 23.23 -34.53
N ALA A 22 -0.51 23.64 -35.74
CA ALA A 22 -1.88 23.87 -36.18
C ALA A 22 -2.71 22.57 -36.05
N GLY A 23 -3.89 22.66 -35.45
CA GLY A 23 -4.77 21.51 -35.20
C GLY A 23 -5.35 20.90 -36.48
N PRO A 24 -5.60 19.58 -36.53
CA PRO A 24 -6.28 18.95 -37.64
C PRO A 24 -7.80 19.25 -37.63
N PRO A 25 -8.47 19.23 -38.79
CA PRO A 25 -9.92 19.47 -38.86
C PRO A 25 -10.71 18.33 -38.18
N PRO A 26 -11.93 18.61 -37.68
CA PRO A 26 -12.72 17.63 -36.94
C PRO A 26 -13.16 16.48 -37.84
N ALA A 27 -12.84 15.25 -37.41
CA ALA A 27 -13.31 14.02 -38.05
C ALA A 27 -14.78 13.76 -37.71
N ALA A 28 -15.57 13.42 -38.72
CA ALA A 28 -16.97 13.02 -38.59
C ALA A 28 -17.12 11.78 -37.69
N GLY A 29 -18.04 11.85 -36.73
CA GLY A 29 -18.22 10.85 -35.68
C GLY A 29 -18.71 9.50 -36.18
N ALA A 30 -18.12 8.43 -35.65
CA ALA A 30 -18.63 7.07 -35.79
C ALA A 30 -19.81 6.81 -34.82
N PRO A 31 -20.89 6.14 -35.25
CA PRO A 31 -22.06 5.87 -34.42
C PRO A 31 -21.77 4.73 -33.44
N GLY A 32 -21.92 4.99 -32.13
CA GLY A 32 -21.85 3.96 -31.08
C GLY A 32 -21.19 4.37 -29.77
N ALA A 33 -20.69 5.61 -29.63
CA ALA A 33 -20.10 6.06 -28.36
C ALA A 33 -21.19 6.24 -27.28
N PRO A 34 -21.03 5.68 -26.06
CA PRO A 34 -21.97 5.90 -24.97
C PRO A 34 -22.07 7.40 -24.64
N PRO A 35 -23.27 7.92 -24.34
CA PRO A 35 -23.49 9.34 -24.13
C PRO A 35 -22.74 9.80 -22.86
N GLY A 36 -21.81 10.75 -23.01
CA GLY A 36 -21.16 11.43 -21.87
C GLY A 36 -19.64 11.59 -21.93
N ARG A 37 -18.94 10.98 -22.90
CA ARG A 37 -17.48 11.19 -23.04
C ARG A 37 -17.18 12.39 -23.92
N CYS A 38 -16.35 13.32 -23.41
CA CYS A 38 -15.79 14.42 -24.19
C CYS A 38 -15.18 13.88 -25.50
N PRO A 39 -15.63 14.33 -26.69
CA PRO A 39 -15.17 13.79 -27.97
C PRO A 39 -13.65 13.87 -28.15
N VAL A 40 -13.01 14.88 -27.54
CA VAL A 40 -11.55 15.05 -27.54
C VAL A 40 -10.85 13.95 -26.75
N LEU A 41 -11.38 13.57 -25.58
CA LEU A 41 -10.79 12.49 -24.77
C LEU A 41 -11.02 11.12 -25.41
N ALA A 42 -12.15 10.93 -26.09
CA ALA A 42 -12.43 9.69 -26.83
C ALA A 42 -11.50 9.52 -28.06
N ALA A 43 -10.93 10.61 -28.57
CA ALA A 43 -10.00 10.60 -29.70
C ALA A 43 -8.53 10.38 -29.28
N LEU A 44 -8.22 10.39 -27.98
CA LEU A 44 -6.85 10.12 -27.52
C LEU A 44 -6.52 8.64 -27.70
N PRO A 45 -5.30 8.30 -28.17
CA PRO A 45 -4.87 6.92 -28.25
C PRO A 45 -4.82 6.31 -26.84
N PRO A 46 -5.24 5.05 -26.66
CA PRO A 46 -5.10 4.39 -25.37
C PRO A 46 -3.61 4.23 -25.02
N PRO A 47 -3.28 4.11 -23.72
CA PRO A 47 -1.93 3.78 -23.31
C PRO A 47 -1.41 2.52 -24.01
N PRO A 48 -0.11 2.47 -24.36
CA PRO A 48 0.46 1.29 -24.98
C PRO A 48 0.35 0.08 -24.06
N THR A 49 0.10 -1.09 -24.66
CA THR A 49 0.00 -2.35 -23.92
C THR A 49 1.37 -3.00 -23.79
N ALA A 50 1.80 -3.24 -22.56
CA ALA A 50 3.01 -3.99 -22.28
C ALA A 50 2.77 -5.49 -22.48
N ALA A 51 3.48 -6.09 -23.45
CA ALA A 51 3.43 -7.51 -23.72
C ALA A 51 4.26 -8.29 -22.68
N VAL A 52 3.63 -8.61 -21.54
CA VAL A 52 4.26 -9.41 -20.48
C VAL A 52 3.66 -10.82 -20.49
N PRO A 53 4.45 -11.88 -20.64
CA PRO A 53 3.97 -13.25 -20.46
C PRO A 53 3.39 -13.46 -19.05
N TRP A 54 2.31 -14.23 -18.93
CA TRP A 54 1.58 -14.40 -17.66
C TRP A 54 2.49 -14.82 -16.48
N TYR A 55 3.48 -15.68 -16.70
CA TYR A 55 4.38 -16.14 -15.63
C TYR A 55 5.33 -15.04 -15.15
N ARG A 56 5.64 -14.04 -15.98
CA ARG A 56 6.45 -12.88 -15.56
C ARG A 56 5.68 -11.93 -14.67
N ARG A 57 4.34 -12.01 -14.63
CA ARG A 57 3.51 -11.27 -13.67
C ARG A 57 3.86 -11.62 -12.23
N LEU A 58 4.36 -12.82 -11.97
CA LEU A 58 4.84 -13.22 -10.64
C LEU A 58 6.01 -12.35 -10.13
N MET A 59 6.76 -11.69 -11.02
CA MET A 59 7.82 -10.78 -10.62
C MET A 59 7.28 -9.53 -9.93
N GLN A 60 6.00 -9.18 -10.12
CA GLN A 60 5.36 -8.11 -9.35
C GLN A 60 5.41 -8.37 -7.83
N PHE A 61 5.51 -9.64 -7.41
CA PHE A 61 5.59 -10.02 -6.00
C PHE A 61 7.04 -10.26 -5.52
N ARG A 62 7.94 -10.67 -6.42
CA ARG A 62 9.33 -11.01 -6.07
C ARG A 62 10.31 -9.86 -6.23
N ASP A 63 10.14 -9.06 -7.26
CA ASP A 63 11.00 -7.94 -7.62
C ASP A 63 10.14 -6.82 -8.24
N PRO A 64 9.27 -6.18 -7.43
CA PRO A 64 8.29 -5.21 -7.91
C PRO A 64 8.94 -4.01 -8.60
N LEU A 65 10.10 -3.58 -8.11
CA LEU A 65 10.81 -2.41 -8.65
C LEU A 65 11.31 -2.66 -10.07
N ASN A 66 12.00 -3.78 -10.28
CA ASN A 66 12.50 -4.14 -11.62
C ASN A 66 11.34 -4.49 -12.57
N PHE A 67 10.30 -5.15 -12.07
CA PHE A 67 9.10 -5.45 -12.84
C PHE A 67 8.45 -4.16 -13.36
N GLN A 68 8.25 -3.17 -12.49
CA GLN A 68 7.68 -1.87 -12.86
C GLN A 68 8.60 -1.09 -13.79
N ALA A 69 9.92 -1.07 -13.53
CA ALA A 69 10.91 -0.43 -14.40
C ALA A 69 10.91 -1.04 -15.81
N THR A 70 10.77 -2.36 -15.92
CA THR A 70 10.67 -3.06 -17.20
C THR A 70 9.40 -2.68 -17.95
N LEU A 71 8.26 -2.66 -17.25
CA LEU A 71 6.97 -2.29 -17.83
C LEU A 71 6.96 -0.88 -18.41
N LEU A 72 7.56 0.07 -17.69
CA LEU A 72 7.57 1.49 -18.04
C LEU A 72 8.76 1.91 -18.91
N SER A 73 9.59 0.96 -19.35
CA SER A 73 10.80 1.24 -20.12
C SER A 73 10.54 1.98 -21.44
N SER A 74 9.34 1.86 -22.00
CA SER A 74 8.96 2.45 -23.29
C SER A 74 7.91 3.56 -23.21
N ALA A 75 7.28 3.79 -22.06
CA ALA A 75 6.19 4.75 -21.91
C ALA A 75 5.95 5.18 -20.46
N ASP A 76 5.44 6.41 -20.30
CA ASP A 76 5.09 7.00 -19.01
C ASP A 76 3.85 6.36 -18.35
N VAL A 77 3.07 5.62 -19.13
CA VAL A 77 1.94 4.81 -18.68
C VAL A 77 1.80 3.62 -19.61
N VAL A 78 1.58 2.43 -19.04
CA VAL A 78 1.30 1.21 -19.81
C VAL A 78 0.08 0.49 -19.28
N THR A 79 -0.62 -0.21 -20.16
CA THR A 79 -1.63 -1.20 -19.77
C THR A 79 -1.05 -2.60 -19.82
N THR A 80 -1.48 -3.47 -18.91
CA THR A 80 -1.21 -4.91 -18.98
C THR A 80 -2.55 -5.61 -19.00
N PRO A 81 -2.86 -6.46 -20.00
CA PRO A 81 -4.16 -7.07 -20.12
C PRO A 81 -4.42 -8.04 -18.97
N ALA A 82 -5.68 -8.38 -18.75
CA ALA A 82 -6.04 -9.47 -17.85
C ALA A 82 -5.40 -10.79 -18.30
N GLN A 83 -4.83 -11.53 -17.36
CA GLN A 83 -4.15 -12.81 -17.57
C GLN A 83 -4.58 -13.80 -16.48
N ILE A 84 -4.21 -15.07 -16.61
CA ILE A 84 -4.59 -16.12 -15.65
C ILE A 84 -4.17 -15.69 -14.22
N GLY A 85 -5.15 -15.45 -13.35
CA GLY A 85 -4.94 -15.03 -11.96
C GLY A 85 -4.50 -13.57 -11.77
N PHE A 86 -4.46 -12.75 -12.83
CA PHE A 86 -4.08 -11.35 -12.76
C PHE A 86 -5.10 -10.46 -13.47
N PRO A 87 -5.63 -9.42 -12.81
CA PRO A 87 -6.52 -8.48 -13.47
C PRO A 87 -5.75 -7.64 -14.49
N GLU A 88 -6.49 -6.98 -15.37
CA GLU A 88 -5.94 -5.87 -16.16
C GLU A 88 -5.41 -4.79 -15.21
N MET A 89 -4.28 -4.18 -15.56
CA MET A 89 -3.71 -3.08 -14.78
C MET A 89 -3.31 -1.93 -15.69
N VAL A 90 -3.51 -0.72 -15.19
CA VAL A 90 -2.89 0.49 -15.70
C VAL A 90 -1.75 0.84 -14.77
N VAL A 91 -0.54 0.95 -15.30
CA VAL A 91 0.66 1.21 -14.50
C VAL A 91 1.14 2.63 -14.79
N PRO A 92 0.95 3.57 -13.85
CA PRO A 92 1.48 4.93 -13.98
C PRO A 92 2.98 4.95 -13.70
N GLY A 93 3.74 5.67 -14.51
CA GLY A 93 5.19 5.81 -14.40
C GLY A 93 5.69 7.19 -13.98
N THR A 94 4.81 8.17 -13.82
CA THR A 94 5.18 9.54 -13.44
C THR A 94 4.46 10.00 -12.18
N ALA A 95 5.06 10.99 -11.50
CA ALA A 95 4.49 11.60 -10.32
C ALA A 95 3.16 12.31 -10.63
N GLU A 96 3.02 12.89 -11.83
CA GLU A 96 1.80 13.56 -12.29
C GLU A 96 0.65 12.57 -12.44
N PHE A 97 0.90 11.38 -13.00
CA PHE A 97 -0.13 10.34 -13.09
C PHE A 97 -0.49 9.77 -11.72
N ALA A 98 0.50 9.51 -10.86
CA ALA A 98 0.23 9.06 -9.50
C ALA A 98 -0.64 10.08 -8.74
N LYS A 99 -0.31 11.38 -8.85
CA LYS A 99 -1.12 12.45 -8.28
C LYS A 99 -2.53 12.48 -8.85
N ALA A 100 -2.68 12.35 -10.17
CA ALA A 100 -3.99 12.37 -10.82
C ALA A 100 -4.88 11.20 -10.37
N VAL A 101 -4.32 10.00 -10.21
CA VAL A 101 -5.02 8.82 -9.67
C VAL A 101 -5.43 9.09 -8.22
N LEU A 102 -4.48 9.41 -7.34
CA LEU A 102 -4.75 9.56 -5.91
C LEU A 102 -5.68 10.75 -5.58
N ALA A 103 -5.62 11.84 -6.36
CA ALA A 103 -6.49 13.01 -6.15
C ALA A 103 -7.94 12.80 -6.62
N ARG A 104 -8.22 11.67 -7.29
CA ARG A 104 -9.53 11.35 -7.87
C ARG A 104 -10.12 10.06 -7.27
N GLU A 105 -9.58 9.62 -6.14
CA GLU A 105 -10.15 8.54 -5.34
C GLU A 105 -11.59 8.88 -4.93
N GLY A 106 -12.52 7.95 -5.11
CA GLY A 106 -13.96 8.12 -4.86
C GLY A 106 -14.74 8.84 -5.98
N ASP A 107 -14.08 9.32 -7.04
CA ASP A 107 -14.73 9.84 -8.26
C ASP A 107 -14.37 9.01 -9.50
N LEU A 108 -13.07 8.95 -9.84
CA LEU A 108 -12.59 8.23 -11.02
C LEU A 108 -11.89 6.91 -10.70
N THR A 109 -11.40 6.77 -9.47
CA THR A 109 -10.68 5.58 -9.03
C THR A 109 -11.19 5.17 -7.66
N GLU A 110 -11.20 3.87 -7.40
CA GLU A 110 -11.54 3.30 -6.10
C GLU A 110 -10.41 2.37 -5.67
N VAL A 111 -10.34 2.11 -4.36
CA VAL A 111 -9.43 1.08 -3.86
C VAL A 111 -9.93 -0.27 -4.38
N ALA A 112 -9.17 -0.85 -5.30
CA ALA A 112 -9.48 -2.18 -5.79
C ALA A 112 -9.30 -3.18 -4.65
N PRO A 113 -10.20 -4.17 -4.50
CA PRO A 113 -9.98 -5.25 -3.57
C PRO A 113 -8.67 -5.94 -3.96
N PHE A 114 -7.65 -5.81 -3.12
CA PHE A 114 -6.44 -6.56 -3.31
C PHE A 114 -6.81 -8.02 -3.13
N LEU A 115 -6.57 -8.84 -4.16
CA LEU A 115 -6.97 -10.26 -4.35
C LEU A 115 -6.75 -11.22 -3.16
N VAL A 116 -6.17 -10.73 -2.07
CA VAL A 116 -5.29 -11.45 -1.16
C VAL A 116 -5.30 -10.84 0.26
N LEU A 117 -5.75 -9.59 0.47
CA LEU A 117 -5.73 -8.97 1.81
C LEU A 117 -6.99 -9.30 2.63
N GLY A 118 -8.16 -9.34 2.00
CA GLY A 118 -9.48 -9.40 2.66
C GLY A 118 -9.62 -10.42 3.77
N ASP A 119 -9.32 -11.69 3.48
CA ASP A 119 -9.48 -12.79 4.45
C ASP A 119 -8.57 -12.64 5.68
N LEU A 120 -7.41 -12.01 5.51
CA LEU A 120 -6.45 -11.87 6.58
C LEU A 120 -6.71 -10.60 7.39
N VAL A 121 -6.89 -9.46 6.74
CA VAL A 121 -7.06 -8.16 7.41
C VAL A 121 -8.48 -7.89 7.87
N GLY A 122 -9.47 -8.55 7.27
CA GLY A 122 -10.89 -8.32 7.48
C GLY A 122 -11.45 -7.27 6.51
N GLU A 123 -12.69 -7.49 6.05
CA GLU A 123 -13.41 -6.57 5.14
C GLU A 123 -13.66 -5.20 5.80
N GLY A 124 -13.80 -5.17 7.13
CA GLY A 124 -13.94 -3.96 7.94
C GLY A 124 -12.65 -3.18 8.17
N THR A 125 -11.63 -3.31 7.31
CA THR A 125 -10.41 -2.50 7.40
C THR A 125 -10.49 -1.27 6.52
N MET A 126 -9.95 -0.15 7.00
CA MET A 126 -9.92 1.11 6.23
C MET A 126 -9.35 0.92 4.81
N GLY A 127 -8.36 0.04 4.61
CA GLY A 127 -7.75 -0.21 3.31
C GLY A 127 -8.61 -1.00 2.32
N LEU A 128 -9.76 -1.54 2.73
CA LEU A 128 -10.69 -2.30 1.89
C LEU A 128 -12.12 -1.73 1.92
N MET A 129 -12.43 -0.88 2.90
CA MET A 129 -13.70 -0.16 2.96
C MET A 129 -13.89 0.74 1.73
N GLN A 130 -15.11 0.76 1.21
CA GLN A 130 -15.54 1.74 0.21
C GLN A 130 -16.19 2.95 0.89
N GLU A 131 -16.43 4.01 0.13
CA GLU A 131 -17.21 5.16 0.60
C GLU A 131 -18.68 4.76 0.86
N PRO A 132 -19.36 5.32 1.89
CA PRO A 132 -18.90 6.36 2.81
C PRO A 132 -18.13 5.84 4.05
N GLY A 133 -18.08 4.52 4.26
CA GLY A 133 -17.49 3.91 5.46
C GLY A 133 -16.01 4.24 5.64
N HIS A 134 -15.25 4.29 4.54
CA HIS A 134 -13.86 4.73 4.54
C HIS A 134 -13.68 6.14 5.15
N ARG A 135 -14.50 7.11 4.72
CA ARG A 135 -14.48 8.48 5.26
C ARG A 135 -14.89 8.52 6.73
N GLU A 136 -15.90 7.77 7.14
CA GLU A 136 -16.36 7.72 8.53
C GLU A 136 -15.26 7.18 9.45
N PHE A 137 -14.63 6.07 9.08
CA PHE A 137 -13.53 5.48 9.83
C PHE A 137 -12.32 6.40 9.89
N ARG A 138 -11.96 7.06 8.78
CA ARG A 138 -10.89 8.06 8.74
C ARG A 138 -11.18 9.24 9.70
N ASN A 139 -12.41 9.74 9.72
CA ASN A 139 -12.81 10.83 10.61
C ASN A 139 -12.74 10.40 12.09
N LEU A 140 -13.05 9.15 12.40
CA LEU A 140 -12.92 8.58 13.73
C LEU A 140 -11.45 8.52 14.19
N LEU A 141 -10.52 8.19 13.29
CA LEU A 141 -9.08 8.12 13.61
C LEU A 141 -8.38 9.47 13.63
N ALA A 142 -8.81 10.44 12.81
CA ALA A 142 -8.11 11.71 12.62
C ALA A 142 -7.74 12.47 13.91
N PRO A 143 -8.59 12.53 14.97
CA PRO A 143 -8.25 13.20 16.22
C PRO A 143 -7.02 12.62 16.94
N ALA A 144 -6.69 11.34 16.74
CA ALA A 144 -5.50 10.73 17.32
C ALA A 144 -4.21 11.23 16.67
N PHE A 145 -4.28 11.80 15.45
CA PHE A 145 -3.11 12.20 14.66
C PHE A 145 -2.98 13.72 14.51
N THR A 146 -3.55 14.50 15.43
CA THR A 146 -3.33 15.96 15.49
C THR A 146 -1.94 16.29 16.02
N TYR A 147 -1.45 17.49 15.74
CA TYR A 147 -0.17 17.97 16.27
C TYR A 147 -0.17 17.92 17.80
N GLU A 148 -1.26 18.34 18.43
CA GLU A 148 -1.42 18.36 19.88
C GLU A 148 -1.38 16.94 20.48
N ALA A 149 -2.07 15.97 19.86
CA ALA A 149 -2.06 14.58 20.31
C ALA A 149 -0.66 13.97 20.17
N ILE A 150 -0.01 14.16 19.02
CA ILE A 150 1.33 13.61 18.75
C ILE A 150 2.36 14.24 19.69
N ASN A 151 2.44 15.57 19.73
CA ASN A 151 3.47 16.28 20.50
C ASN A 151 3.24 16.18 22.01
N GLY A 152 1.98 16.24 22.45
CA GLY A 152 1.63 16.24 23.87
C GLY A 152 1.61 14.84 24.49
N ARG A 153 0.97 13.88 23.83
CA ARG A 153 0.71 12.55 24.39
C ARG A 153 1.68 11.50 23.87
N PHE A 154 1.86 11.40 22.55
CA PHE A 154 2.59 10.26 21.97
C PHE A 154 4.11 10.39 22.04
N LEU A 155 4.64 11.58 21.74
CA LEU A 155 6.09 11.78 21.64
C LEU A 155 6.85 11.48 22.95
N PRO A 156 6.37 11.88 24.15
CA PRO A 156 7.02 11.52 25.41
C PRO A 156 7.07 10.00 25.65
N GLU A 157 5.96 9.29 25.37
CA GLU A 157 5.89 7.84 25.54
C GLU A 157 6.80 7.11 24.54
N ILE A 158 6.82 7.56 23.28
CA ILE A 158 7.74 7.07 22.26
C ILE A 158 9.20 7.25 22.71
N ALA A 159 9.56 8.45 23.19
CA ALA A 159 10.91 8.73 23.68
C ALA A 159 11.30 7.82 24.85
N ALA A 160 10.37 7.57 25.78
CA ALA A 160 10.60 6.67 26.91
C ALA A 160 10.81 5.22 26.47
N ILE A 161 10.03 4.71 25.51
CA ILE A 161 10.19 3.35 24.96
C ILE A 161 11.53 3.22 24.23
N VAL A 162 11.88 4.22 23.41
CA VAL A 162 13.17 4.24 22.69
C VAL A 162 14.34 4.25 23.68
N GLY A 163 14.30 5.10 24.71
CA GLY A 163 15.34 5.18 25.74
C GLY A 163 15.60 3.83 26.41
N ARG A 164 14.55 3.20 26.96
CA ARG A 164 14.66 1.87 27.61
C ARG A 164 15.13 0.78 26.65
N THR A 165 14.73 0.87 25.37
CA THR A 165 15.15 -0.11 24.35
C THR A 165 16.65 0.01 24.08
N LEU A 166 17.16 1.24 23.94
CA LEU A 166 18.59 1.49 23.73
C LEU A 166 19.43 1.08 24.93
N GLU A 167 19.00 1.40 26.15
CA GLU A 167 19.65 0.95 27.40
C GLU A 167 19.75 -0.58 27.47
N ARG A 168 18.68 -1.29 27.07
CA ARG A 168 18.68 -2.76 27.02
C ARG A 168 19.68 -3.29 26.00
N TRP A 169 19.77 -2.67 24.82
CA TRP A 169 20.73 -3.09 23.79
C TRP A 169 22.18 -2.85 24.22
N GLU A 170 22.46 -1.71 24.84
CA GLU A 170 23.77 -1.40 25.41
C GLU A 170 24.15 -2.40 26.51
N GLY A 171 23.24 -2.68 27.45
CA GLY A 171 23.47 -3.61 28.55
C GLY A 171 23.62 -5.08 28.14
N ALA A 172 23.12 -5.47 26.97
CA ALA A 172 23.22 -6.86 26.48
C ALA A 172 24.64 -7.23 26.02
N GLY A 173 25.49 -6.25 25.68
CA GLY A 173 26.89 -6.48 25.29
C GLY A 173 27.07 -7.34 24.03
N ALA A 174 26.03 -7.52 23.22
CA ALA A 174 26.02 -8.37 22.04
C ALA A 174 25.50 -7.62 20.81
N PRO A 175 25.93 -8.00 19.59
CA PRO A 175 25.41 -7.40 18.37
C PRO A 175 23.88 -7.53 18.26
N VAL A 176 23.23 -6.44 17.85
CA VAL A 176 21.79 -6.38 17.65
C VAL A 176 21.46 -6.51 16.17
N LYS A 177 20.51 -7.38 15.83
CA LYS A 177 19.94 -7.44 14.47
C LYS A 177 18.94 -6.30 14.31
N ALA A 178 19.43 -5.16 13.81
CA ALA A 178 18.71 -3.89 13.76
C ALA A 178 17.27 -4.03 13.22
N TYR A 179 17.06 -4.70 12.10
CA TYR A 179 15.72 -4.87 11.50
C TYR A 179 14.71 -5.50 12.47
N ASP A 180 15.07 -6.61 13.11
CA ASP A 180 14.18 -7.32 14.04
C ASP A 180 13.93 -6.47 15.30
N ALA A 181 14.98 -5.79 15.76
CA ALA A 181 14.94 -4.97 16.97
C ALA A 181 14.06 -3.71 16.77
N PHE A 182 14.16 -3.06 15.61
CA PHE A 182 13.30 -1.95 15.22
C PHE A 182 11.85 -2.40 15.05
N LYS A 183 11.59 -3.56 14.40
CA LYS A 183 10.22 -4.11 14.29
C LYS A 183 9.57 -4.29 15.66
N ARG A 184 10.28 -4.94 16.60
CA ARG A 184 9.80 -5.12 17.98
C ARG A 184 9.53 -3.78 18.65
N MET A 185 10.47 -2.82 18.57
CA MET A 185 10.31 -1.51 19.20
C MET A 185 9.13 -0.72 18.62
N THR A 186 8.95 -0.72 17.30
CA THR A 186 7.80 -0.06 16.66
C THR A 186 6.48 -0.73 17.04
N PHE A 187 6.47 -2.05 17.21
CA PHE A 187 5.30 -2.77 17.68
C PHE A 187 4.95 -2.39 19.12
N GLU A 188 5.95 -2.33 20.01
CA GLU A 188 5.77 -1.88 21.40
C GLU A 188 5.21 -0.44 21.46
N ILE A 189 5.70 0.46 20.61
CA ILE A 189 5.17 1.81 20.47
C ILE A 189 3.69 1.79 20.08
N ILE A 190 3.33 1.07 19.02
CA ILE A 190 1.93 1.01 18.55
C ILE A 190 1.03 0.45 19.67
N MET A 191 1.44 -0.64 20.31
CA MET A 191 0.65 -1.28 21.36
C MET A 191 0.46 -0.37 22.58
N ASN A 192 1.52 0.28 23.07
CA ASN A 192 1.42 1.07 24.29
C ASN A 192 0.81 2.46 24.05
N VAL A 193 1.22 3.11 22.96
CA VAL A 193 0.86 4.51 22.68
C VAL A 193 -0.50 4.61 22.01
N MET A 194 -0.76 3.79 20.99
CA MET A 194 -2.03 3.90 20.23
C MET A 194 -3.18 3.19 20.92
N MET A 195 -2.94 2.04 21.58
CA MET A 195 -4.01 1.33 22.32
C MET A 195 -4.26 1.92 23.71
N GLY A 196 -3.41 2.84 24.17
CA GLY A 196 -3.55 3.52 25.46
C GLY A 196 -3.49 2.60 26.68
N LYS A 197 -2.75 1.49 26.57
CA LYS A 197 -2.56 0.51 27.65
C LYS A 197 -1.08 0.19 27.78
N GLU A 198 -0.57 0.17 29.01
CA GLU A 198 0.78 -0.33 29.27
C GLU A 198 0.76 -1.85 29.32
N TYR A 199 1.32 -2.50 28.30
CA TYR A 199 1.51 -3.94 28.27
C TYR A 199 2.85 -4.32 28.88
N ALA A 200 2.88 -5.44 29.62
CA ALA A 200 4.12 -5.98 30.16
C ALA A 200 5.04 -6.45 29.01
N ALA A 201 6.36 -6.37 29.21
CA ALA A 201 7.34 -6.72 28.17
C ALA A 201 7.15 -8.14 27.59
N ALA A 202 6.83 -9.12 28.43
CA ALA A 202 6.58 -10.49 27.99
C ALA A 202 5.31 -10.62 27.13
N GLU A 203 4.29 -9.80 27.41
CA GLU A 203 3.07 -9.76 26.60
C GLU A 203 3.31 -9.09 25.26
N ILE A 204 4.09 -8.00 25.23
CA ILE A 204 4.55 -7.37 23.98
C ILE A 204 5.34 -8.36 23.13
N ASP A 205 6.26 -9.14 23.71
CA ASP A 205 7.06 -10.11 22.96
C ASP A 205 6.17 -11.21 22.34
N ARG A 206 5.19 -11.71 23.11
CA ARG A 206 4.20 -12.68 22.61
C ARG A 206 3.36 -12.10 21.48
N LEU A 207 2.81 -10.90 21.66
CA LEU A 207 1.96 -10.24 20.66
C LEU A 207 2.76 -9.90 19.39
N HIS A 208 4.03 -9.52 19.53
CA HIS A 208 4.91 -9.26 18.40
C HIS A 208 5.23 -10.54 17.61
N GLU A 209 5.41 -11.68 18.27
CA GLU A 209 5.58 -12.98 17.61
C GLU A 209 4.33 -13.38 16.83
N MET A 210 3.15 -13.22 17.45
CA MET A 210 1.86 -13.44 16.78
C MET A 210 1.70 -12.52 15.57
N PHE A 211 1.95 -11.22 15.74
CA PHE A 211 1.88 -10.23 14.65
C PHE A 211 2.87 -10.53 13.52
N THR A 212 4.08 -10.99 13.85
CA THR A 212 5.10 -11.37 12.86
C THR A 212 4.65 -12.60 12.06
N THR A 213 4.05 -13.59 12.72
CA THR A 213 3.50 -14.77 12.05
C THR A 213 2.33 -14.39 11.14
N TYR A 214 1.42 -13.57 11.66
CA TYR A 214 0.26 -13.06 10.94
C TYR A 214 0.64 -12.24 9.69
N THR A 215 1.48 -11.21 9.85
CA THR A 215 1.96 -10.39 8.71
C THR A 215 2.84 -11.17 7.73
N GLY A 216 3.51 -12.23 8.20
CA GLY A 216 4.25 -13.15 7.35
C GLY A 216 3.37 -13.88 6.31
N GLY A 217 2.06 -13.99 6.55
CA GLY A 217 1.08 -14.53 5.61
C GLY A 217 0.65 -13.55 4.51
N MET A 218 0.71 -12.23 4.76
CA MET A 218 0.30 -11.19 3.81
C MET A 218 1.15 -11.16 2.54
N ALA A 219 2.45 -11.38 2.70
CA ALA A 219 3.43 -11.24 1.62
C ALA A 219 3.68 -12.55 0.85
N GLN A 220 2.76 -13.52 0.92
CA GLN A 220 2.95 -14.84 0.32
C GLN A 220 1.99 -15.10 -0.84
N PHE A 221 2.53 -15.67 -1.90
CA PHE A 221 1.78 -16.16 -3.03
C PHE A 221 2.33 -17.55 -3.42
N PRO A 222 1.48 -18.59 -3.59
CA PRO A 222 0.03 -18.59 -3.42
C PRO A 222 -0.42 -18.63 -1.95
N GLN A 223 -1.60 -18.08 -1.65
CA GLN A 223 -2.21 -18.07 -0.32
C GLN A 223 -3.10 -19.30 -0.09
N TRP A 224 -2.48 -20.47 0.02
CA TRP A 224 -3.25 -21.66 0.39
C TRP A 224 -3.33 -21.78 1.90
N ASP A 225 -4.56 -21.95 2.40
CA ASP A 225 -4.83 -22.21 3.81
C ASP A 225 -4.45 -23.66 4.15
N VAL A 226 -3.15 -23.87 4.35
CA VAL A 226 -2.58 -25.15 4.73
C VAL A 226 -1.73 -24.94 5.99
N PRO A 227 -1.89 -25.74 7.06
CA PRO A 227 -1.34 -25.46 8.39
C PRO A 227 0.17 -25.21 8.49
N PHE A 228 0.95 -25.74 7.55
CA PHE A 228 2.41 -25.58 7.54
C PHE A 228 2.89 -24.44 6.64
N LEU A 229 2.04 -23.91 5.76
CA LEU A 229 2.34 -22.74 4.95
C LEU A 229 2.16 -21.46 5.76
N LYS A 230 2.89 -20.41 5.39
CA LYS A 230 2.86 -19.11 6.08
C LYS A 230 1.46 -18.51 6.13
N TYR A 231 0.67 -18.62 5.05
CA TYR A 231 -0.70 -18.13 5.02
C TYR A 231 -1.61 -18.90 5.99
N GLY A 232 -1.60 -20.23 5.97
CA GLY A 232 -2.39 -21.02 6.94
C GLY A 232 -1.98 -20.80 8.40
N LYS A 233 -0.67 -20.64 8.67
CA LYS A 233 -0.19 -20.21 10.00
C LYS A 233 -0.71 -18.83 10.40
N ALA A 234 -0.77 -17.90 9.45
CA ALA A 234 -1.30 -16.56 9.69
C ALA A 234 -2.80 -16.59 10.01
N MET A 235 -3.59 -17.42 9.32
CA MET A 235 -5.02 -17.61 9.62
C MET A 235 -5.26 -18.20 11.02
N GLN A 236 -4.46 -19.20 11.42
CA GLN A 236 -4.54 -19.78 12.77
C GLN A 236 -4.23 -18.76 13.86
N VAL A 237 -3.19 -17.95 13.67
CA VAL A 237 -2.86 -16.87 14.61
C VAL A 237 -3.93 -15.78 14.59
N GLY A 238 -4.45 -15.43 13.42
CA GLY A 238 -5.57 -14.49 13.23
C GLY A 238 -6.76 -14.83 14.12
N GLY A 239 -7.21 -16.08 14.11
CA GLY A 239 -8.31 -16.55 14.97
C GLY A 239 -7.99 -16.59 16.47
N SER A 240 -6.73 -16.41 16.87
CA SER A 240 -6.28 -16.50 18.27
C SER A 240 -5.99 -15.15 18.93
N PHE A 241 -6.11 -14.04 18.19
CA PHE A 241 -6.02 -12.71 18.78
C PHE A 241 -7.19 -12.46 19.76
N PRO A 242 -7.00 -11.65 20.82
CA PRO A 242 -8.06 -11.36 21.79
C PRO A 242 -9.31 -10.68 21.20
N TRP A 243 -9.20 -10.16 19.98
CA TRP A 243 -10.26 -9.52 19.21
C TRP A 243 -10.85 -10.43 18.10
N GLY A 244 -10.44 -11.70 18.01
CA GLY A 244 -10.91 -12.64 16.98
C GLY A 244 -10.24 -12.45 15.61
N SER A 245 -10.84 -13.03 14.56
CA SER A 245 -10.30 -13.04 13.18
C SER A 245 -10.27 -11.68 12.49
N SER A 246 -10.91 -10.66 13.06
CA SER A 246 -10.84 -9.27 12.61
C SER A 246 -10.50 -8.35 13.80
N PRO A 247 -9.41 -7.58 13.75
CA PRO A 247 -9.11 -6.53 14.73
C PRO A 247 -10.19 -5.45 14.85
N TRP A 248 -11.13 -5.43 13.91
CA TRP A 248 -12.14 -4.41 13.77
C TRP A 248 -13.54 -4.89 14.12
N GLY A 249 -13.73 -6.20 14.40
CA GLY A 249 -15.03 -6.78 14.77
C GLY A 249 -16.10 -6.65 13.70
N ASP A 250 -17.24 -7.30 13.91
CA ASP A 250 -18.48 -7.06 13.17
C ASP A 250 -18.99 -5.65 13.54
N LEU A 251 -18.49 -4.62 12.86
CA LEU A 251 -18.95 -3.23 13.05
C LEU A 251 -20.44 -3.03 12.67
N ASP A 252 -21.09 -4.06 12.15
CA ASP A 252 -22.53 -4.07 11.88
C ASP A 252 -23.39 -4.00 13.16
N ASP A 253 -22.83 -4.32 14.34
CA ASP A 253 -23.57 -4.31 15.62
C ASP A 253 -23.46 -2.99 16.41
N VAL A 254 -22.67 -2.01 15.96
CA VAL A 254 -22.57 -0.69 16.62
C VAL A 254 -23.50 0.30 15.93
N ALA A 255 -24.81 0.11 16.11
CA ALA A 255 -25.76 1.18 15.86
C ALA A 255 -25.43 2.39 16.76
N PRO A 256 -25.34 3.62 16.23
CA PRO A 256 -25.10 4.79 17.07
C PRO A 256 -26.27 4.93 18.05
N ALA A 257 -25.98 4.95 19.34
CA ALA A 257 -26.96 5.28 20.36
C ALA A 257 -27.56 6.66 20.03
N PRO A 258 -28.89 6.78 19.91
CA PRO A 258 -29.49 8.04 19.55
C PRO A 258 -29.30 9.06 20.69
N GLY A 259 -28.58 10.15 20.41
CA GLY A 259 -28.80 11.42 21.11
C GLY A 259 -27.68 12.02 21.96
N THR A 260 -26.42 12.01 21.54
CA THR A 260 -25.42 12.92 22.14
C THR A 260 -24.55 13.58 21.08
N PHE A 261 -24.85 14.84 20.78
CA PHE A 261 -23.90 15.84 20.28
C PHE A 261 -23.26 16.55 21.48
#